data_AF-A0A1I5DGM8-F1
#
_entry.id   AF-A0A1I5DGM8-F1
#
_cell.length_a   1.000
_cell.length_b   1.000
_cell.length_c   1.000
_cell.angle_alpha   90.00
_cell.angle_beta   90.00
_cell.angle_gamma   90.00
#
_symmetry.space_group_name_H-M   'P 1'
#
loop_
_entity.id
_entity.type
_entity.pdbx_description
1 polymer ?
#
loop_
_entity_poly.entity_id
_entity_poly.type
_entity_poly.pdbx_seq_one_letter_code
_entity_poly.pdbx_strand_id
1 'polypeptide(L)'
;MVLDELAARAGVRLAPGKGKRARALLGEGRLAGRRVVLARPTTYMNESGGPVRGLLDYHSVPVADLVVVHDELDIPFAAVRLKRGGGEGGHNGLRSISRSTGTRDYLRVRVGIGRPPGRQDPADFVLKDFSATERKELDLLVAEAADAAEELLAHGLETAQNVVHPRS
;
A
#
# COMPACT_ATOMS: atom_id res chain seq x y z
N MET A 1 -2.62 -8.54 3.03
CA MET A 1 -2.03 -8.48 4.38
C MET A 1 -2.33 -7.14 5.03
N VAL A 2 -1.57 -6.07 4.80
CA VAL A 2 -1.84 -4.76 5.44
C VAL A 2 -3.26 -4.23 5.18
N LEU A 3 -3.77 -4.35 3.96
CA LEU A 3 -5.14 -3.92 3.67
C LEU A 3 -6.21 -4.77 4.40
N ASP A 4 -5.93 -6.04 4.71
CA ASP A 4 -6.86 -6.89 5.46
C ASP A 4 -6.88 -6.48 6.94
N GLU A 5 -5.71 -6.15 7.51
CA GLU A 5 -5.58 -5.57 8.86
C GLU A 5 -6.34 -4.23 8.96
N LEU A 6 -6.10 -3.31 8.02
CA LEU A 6 -6.83 -2.04 7.96
C LEU A 6 -8.34 -2.23 7.81
N ALA A 7 -8.77 -3.25 7.06
CA ALA A 7 -10.19 -3.59 6.92
C ALA A 7 -10.79 -4.09 8.24
N ALA A 8 -10.06 -4.95 8.97
CA ALA A 8 -10.48 -5.41 10.29
C ALA A 8 -10.62 -4.26 11.28
N ARG A 9 -9.63 -3.34 11.35
CA ARG A 9 -9.66 -2.15 12.22
C ARG A 9 -10.80 -1.20 11.88
N ALA A 10 -11.10 -1.04 10.60
CA ALA A 10 -12.23 -0.24 10.14
C ALA A 10 -13.59 -0.93 10.35
N GLY A 11 -13.62 -2.20 10.79
CA GLY A 11 -14.85 -2.99 10.94
C GLY A 11 -15.52 -3.33 9.62
N VAL A 12 -14.75 -3.45 8.53
CA VAL A 12 -15.27 -3.66 7.17
C VAL A 12 -14.80 -4.96 6.57
N ARG A 13 -15.65 -5.57 5.74
CA ARG A 13 -15.28 -6.70 4.89
C ARG A 13 -15.08 -6.23 3.47
N LEU A 14 -13.94 -6.57 2.87
CA LEU A 14 -13.68 -6.29 1.46
C LEU A 14 -14.55 -7.21 0.58
N ALA A 15 -15.29 -6.62 -0.35
CA ALA A 15 -16.16 -7.34 -1.27
C ALA A 15 -15.93 -6.90 -2.72
N PRO A 16 -16.23 -7.74 -3.74
CA PRO A 16 -16.11 -7.34 -5.13
C PRO A 16 -16.96 -6.10 -5.45
N GLY A 17 -16.34 -5.11 -6.09
CA GLY A 17 -17.05 -3.95 -6.58
C GLY A 17 -18.00 -4.26 -7.75
N LYS A 18 -18.80 -3.27 -8.14
CA LYS A 18 -19.66 -3.32 -9.31
C LYS A 18 -19.35 -2.17 -10.28
N GLY A 19 -19.64 -2.37 -11.57
CA GLY A 19 -19.44 -1.36 -12.61
C GLY A 19 -17.99 -0.87 -12.68
N LYS A 20 -17.78 0.45 -12.58
CA LYS A 20 -16.43 1.07 -12.58
C LYS A 20 -15.49 0.58 -11.47
N ARG A 21 -16.03 -0.10 -10.44
CA ARG A 21 -15.28 -0.65 -9.30
C ARG A 21 -15.05 -2.17 -9.39
N ALA A 22 -15.54 -2.83 -10.45
CA ALA A 22 -15.58 -4.29 -10.52
C ALA A 22 -14.21 -4.99 -10.51
N ARG A 23 -13.14 -4.26 -10.82
CA ARG A 23 -11.76 -4.77 -10.83
C ARG A 23 -11.02 -4.58 -9.51
N ALA A 24 -11.77 -4.49 -8.41
CA ALA A 24 -11.21 -4.39 -7.07
C ALA A 24 -12.13 -5.07 -6.04
N LEU A 25 -11.51 -5.60 -4.98
CA LEU A 25 -12.20 -5.83 -3.70
C LEU A 25 -12.15 -4.53 -2.92
N LEU A 26 -13.29 -4.08 -2.38
CA LEU A 26 -13.36 -2.82 -1.64
C LEU A 26 -14.25 -2.89 -0.41
N GLY A 27 -13.99 -1.99 0.53
CA GLY A 27 -14.80 -1.77 1.73
C GLY A 27 -14.72 -0.31 2.14
N GLU A 28 -15.84 0.26 2.58
CA GLU A 28 -15.93 1.65 3.02
C GLU A 28 -16.08 1.68 4.54
N GLY A 29 -15.20 2.39 5.23
CA GLY A 29 -15.14 2.40 6.68
C GLY A 29 -14.60 3.72 7.24
N ARG A 30 -14.17 3.67 8.51
CA ARG A 30 -13.48 4.78 9.16
C ARG A 30 -12.17 4.31 9.76
N LEU A 31 -11.11 5.10 9.54
CA LEU A 31 -9.79 4.95 10.14
C LEU A 31 -9.32 6.34 10.58
N ALA A 32 -8.68 6.45 11.75
CA ALA A 32 -8.24 7.72 12.30
C ALA A 32 -9.32 8.84 12.26
N GLY A 33 -10.59 8.49 12.49
CA GLY A 33 -11.72 9.42 12.42
C GLY A 33 -12.15 9.86 11.00
N ARG A 34 -11.42 9.49 9.95
CA ARG A 34 -11.71 9.83 8.55
C ARG A 34 -12.47 8.71 7.84
N ARG A 35 -13.36 9.08 6.90
CA ARG A 35 -13.97 8.11 5.98
C ARG A 35 -12.91 7.64 4.99
N VAL A 36 -12.81 6.33 4.79
CA VAL A 36 -11.84 5.71 3.89
C VAL A 36 -12.52 4.70 2.97
N VAL A 37 -11.99 4.58 1.77
CA VAL A 37 -12.28 3.46 0.86
C VAL A 37 -11.03 2.60 0.80
N LEU A 38 -11.10 1.40 1.36
CA LEU A 38 -10.05 0.40 1.26
C LEU A 38 -10.27 -0.37 -0.03
N ALA A 39 -9.23 -0.52 -0.85
CA ALA A 39 -9.34 -1.20 -2.14
C ALA A 39 -8.11 -2.03 -2.47
N ARG A 40 -8.35 -3.26 -2.95
CA ARG A 40 -7.35 -4.17 -3.51
C ARG A 40 -7.70 -4.41 -4.98
N PRO A 41 -6.92 -3.90 -5.94
CA PRO A 41 -7.06 -4.29 -7.34
C PRO A 41 -6.98 -5.81 -7.49
N THR A 42 -7.86 -6.38 -8.32
CA THR A 42 -7.87 -7.83 -8.63
C THR A 42 -7.26 -8.11 -10.01
N THR A 43 -6.56 -7.14 -10.58
CA THR A 43 -5.82 -7.25 -11.84
C THR A 43 -4.38 -7.71 -11.59
N TYR A 44 -3.65 -8.00 -12.67
CA TYR A 44 -2.20 -8.14 -12.57
C TYR A 44 -1.54 -6.85 -12.07
N MET A 45 -0.38 -6.99 -11.44
CA MET A 45 0.33 -5.88 -10.78
C MET A 45 0.67 -4.75 -11.76
N ASN A 46 1.05 -5.07 -13.00
CA ASN A 46 1.32 -4.08 -14.05
C ASN A 46 0.05 -3.36 -14.58
N GLU A 47 -1.14 -3.79 -14.16
CA GLU A 47 -2.45 -3.23 -14.55
C GLU A 47 -3.20 -2.57 -13.39
N SER A 48 -2.57 -2.44 -12.21
CA SER A 48 -3.19 -1.85 -11.01
C SER A 48 -3.69 -0.41 -11.19
N GLY A 49 -3.14 0.35 -12.15
CA GLY A 49 -3.49 1.76 -12.34
C GLY A 49 -4.91 2.02 -12.83
N GLY A 50 -5.44 1.15 -13.71
CA GLY A 50 -6.80 1.29 -14.25
C GLY A 50 -7.87 1.22 -13.15
N PRO A 51 -7.89 0.16 -12.32
CA PRO A 51 -8.80 0.05 -11.18
C PRO A 51 -8.65 1.21 -10.18
N VAL A 52 -7.41 1.61 -9.85
CA VAL A 52 -7.16 2.72 -8.92
C VAL A 52 -7.73 4.03 -9.47
N ARG A 53 -7.48 4.35 -10.74
CA ARG A 53 -8.03 5.56 -11.37
C ARG A 53 -9.56 5.54 -11.38
N GLY A 54 -10.16 4.41 -11.74
CA GLY A 54 -11.61 4.26 -11.75
C GLY A 54 -12.25 4.46 -10.37
N LEU A 55 -11.58 4.03 -9.30
CA LEU A 55 -12.02 4.25 -7.92
C LEU A 55 -11.92 5.73 -7.51
N LEU A 56 -10.81 6.40 -7.83
CA LEU A 56 -10.64 7.83 -7.55
C LEU A 56 -11.73 8.66 -8.26
N ASP A 57 -11.99 8.39 -9.54
CA ASP A 57 -13.03 9.08 -10.30
C ASP A 57 -14.44 8.80 -9.75
N TYR A 58 -14.72 7.54 -9.38
CA TYR A 58 -16.03 7.16 -8.85
C TYR A 58 -16.34 7.82 -7.50
N HIS A 59 -15.35 7.87 -6.60
CA HIS A 59 -15.50 8.47 -5.28
C HIS A 59 -15.21 9.98 -5.26
N SER A 60 -14.82 10.57 -6.39
CA SER A 60 -14.40 11.98 -6.49
C SER A 60 -13.27 12.32 -5.51
N VAL A 61 -12.31 11.41 -5.36
CA VAL A 61 -11.16 11.56 -4.45
C VAL A 61 -9.96 12.08 -5.26
N PRO A 62 -9.29 13.16 -4.83
CA PRO A 62 -8.10 13.66 -5.50
C PRO A 62 -6.93 12.69 -5.31
N VAL A 63 -6.00 12.65 -6.28
CA VAL A 63 -4.81 11.77 -6.21
C VAL A 63 -3.93 12.09 -4.98
N ALA A 64 -3.94 13.32 -4.50
CA ALA A 64 -3.20 13.72 -3.29
C ALA A 64 -3.66 12.99 -2.01
N ASP A 65 -4.92 12.50 -2.00
CA ASP A 65 -5.50 11.73 -0.89
C ASP A 65 -5.33 10.21 -1.07
N LEU A 66 -4.74 9.76 -2.19
CA LEU A 66 -4.42 8.36 -2.41
C LEU A 66 -3.23 7.95 -1.53
N VAL A 67 -3.42 6.88 -0.76
CA VAL A 67 -2.37 6.16 -0.04
C VAL A 67 -2.19 4.78 -0.68
N VAL A 68 -0.98 4.50 -1.18
CA VAL A 68 -0.62 3.19 -1.74
C VAL A 68 0.29 2.44 -0.77
N VAL A 69 -0.16 1.29 -0.29
CA VAL A 69 0.67 0.35 0.47
C VAL A 69 1.31 -0.63 -0.52
N HIS A 70 2.64 -0.76 -0.49
CA HIS A 70 3.36 -1.66 -1.39
C HIS A 70 4.64 -2.20 -0.75
N ASP A 71 5.14 -3.31 -1.29
CA ASP A 71 6.44 -3.89 -0.94
C ASP A 71 7.60 -3.06 -1.50
N GLU A 72 8.71 -3.01 -0.77
CA GLU A 72 9.87 -2.20 -1.09
C GLU A 72 11.17 -2.98 -0.89
N LEU A 73 11.89 -3.20 -2.00
CA LEU A 73 13.15 -3.93 -2.03
C LEU A 73 14.30 -3.13 -1.39
N ASP A 74 14.24 -1.80 -1.49
CA ASP A 74 15.31 -0.93 -0.99
C ASP A 74 15.20 -0.62 0.51
N ILE A 75 14.17 -1.13 1.18
CA ILE A 75 13.98 -1.02 2.63
C ILE A 75 14.23 -2.41 3.23
N PRO A 76 15.06 -2.53 4.29
CA PRO A 76 15.25 -3.79 5.00
C PRO A 76 13.93 -4.45 5.40
N PHE A 77 13.91 -5.78 5.44
CA PHE A 77 12.75 -6.51 5.95
C PHE A 77 12.38 -6.02 7.36
N ALA A 78 11.08 -6.01 7.67
CA ALA A 78 10.50 -5.51 8.92
C ALA A 78 10.62 -3.99 9.16
N ALA A 79 11.07 -3.20 8.18
CA ALA A 79 11.06 -1.73 8.28
C ALA A 79 9.94 -1.10 7.43
N VAL A 80 9.35 -0.02 7.95
CA VAL A 80 8.31 0.75 7.24
C VAL A 80 8.81 2.17 6.98
N ARG A 81 8.61 2.69 5.77
CA ARG A 81 8.86 4.12 5.46
C ARG A 81 7.66 4.74 4.76
N LEU A 82 7.45 6.02 5.05
CA LEU A 82 6.42 6.84 4.43
C LEU A 82 7.02 7.81 3.43
N LYS A 83 6.34 8.00 2.30
CA LYS A 83 6.79 8.91 1.24
C LYS A 83 5.62 9.53 0.49
N ARG A 84 5.83 10.73 -0.05
CA ARG A 84 5.03 11.30 -1.14
C ARG A 84 5.88 11.39 -2.39
N GLY A 85 5.30 11.06 -3.55
CA GLY A 85 6.02 11.20 -4.81
C GLY A 85 7.22 10.26 -4.97
N GLY A 86 8.17 10.70 -5.80
CA GLY A 86 9.38 9.96 -6.14
C GLY A 86 9.18 8.87 -7.20
N GLY A 87 10.30 8.27 -7.62
CA GLY A 87 10.31 7.22 -8.63
C GLY A 87 9.61 5.95 -8.17
N GLU A 88 9.28 5.07 -9.11
CA GLU A 88 8.58 3.82 -8.85
C GLU A 88 9.51 2.67 -8.43
N GLY A 89 10.83 2.87 -8.43
CA GLY A 89 11.79 1.85 -7.95
C GLY A 89 11.75 0.54 -8.73
N GLY A 90 11.28 0.56 -9.99
CA GLY A 90 11.04 -0.65 -10.77
C GLY A 90 9.72 -1.37 -10.47
N HIS A 91 8.96 -0.93 -9.45
CA HIS A 91 7.69 -1.55 -9.05
C HIS A 91 6.59 -1.33 -10.11
N ASN A 92 6.14 -2.41 -10.74
CA ASN A 92 5.19 -2.36 -11.86
C ASN A 92 3.79 -1.83 -11.46
N GLY A 93 3.35 -2.09 -10.23
CA GLY A 93 2.12 -1.51 -9.66
C GLY A 93 2.14 0.01 -9.61
N LEU A 94 3.15 0.58 -8.93
CA LEU A 94 3.36 2.02 -8.89
C LEU A 94 3.49 2.63 -10.30
N ARG A 95 4.20 1.97 -11.22
CA ARG A 95 4.31 2.45 -12.61
C ARG A 95 2.95 2.53 -13.28
N SER A 96 2.12 1.51 -13.10
CA SER A 96 0.75 1.46 -13.61
C SER A 96 -0.10 2.59 -13.02
N ILE A 97 -0.08 2.76 -11.71
CA ILE A 97 -0.82 3.80 -10.98
C ILE A 97 -0.39 5.20 -11.44
N SER A 98 0.90 5.48 -11.47
CA SER A 98 1.42 6.78 -11.90
C SER A 98 1.02 7.12 -13.34
N ARG A 99 1.08 6.12 -14.23
CA ARG A 99 0.64 6.29 -15.64
C ARG A 99 -0.86 6.59 -15.73
N SER A 100 -1.70 5.87 -14.98
CA SER A 100 -3.16 6.04 -15.04
C SER A 100 -3.67 7.29 -14.32
N THR A 101 -2.97 7.74 -13.27
CA THR A 101 -3.30 8.98 -12.55
C THR A 101 -2.69 10.21 -13.19
N GLY A 102 -1.65 10.05 -14.02
CA GLY A 102 -0.94 11.14 -14.68
C GLY A 102 0.08 11.85 -13.77
N THR A 103 0.28 11.35 -12.55
CA THR A 103 1.21 11.94 -11.58
C THR A 103 1.79 10.87 -10.67
N ARG A 104 2.94 11.17 -10.06
CA ARG A 104 3.53 10.36 -8.99
C ARG A 104 3.16 10.88 -7.60
N ASP A 105 2.50 12.04 -7.55
CA ASP A 105 2.29 12.85 -6.35
C ASP A 105 1.14 12.32 -5.47
N TYR A 106 1.33 11.11 -4.95
CA TYR A 106 0.47 10.44 -3.99
C TYR A 106 1.30 9.86 -2.84
N LEU A 107 0.63 9.53 -1.75
CA LEU A 107 1.25 9.02 -0.53
C LEU A 107 1.51 7.52 -0.65
N ARG A 108 2.60 7.05 -0.04
CA ARG A 108 3.05 5.66 -0.09
C ARG A 108 3.47 5.18 1.29
N VAL A 109 2.93 4.02 1.68
CA VAL A 109 3.43 3.21 2.80
C VAL A 109 4.30 2.12 2.18
N ARG A 110 5.61 2.23 2.39
CA ARG A 110 6.63 1.36 1.80
C ARG A 110 6.98 0.29 2.85
N VAL A 111 6.58 -0.94 2.58
CA VAL A 111 6.79 -2.09 3.47
C VAL A 111 8.04 -2.81 3.03
N GLY A 112 9.08 -2.77 3.86
CA GLY A 112 10.37 -3.35 3.54
C GLY A 112 10.30 -4.87 3.43
N ILE A 113 10.77 -5.38 2.29
CA ILE A 113 10.96 -6.82 2.05
C ILE A 113 12.45 -7.17 1.88
N GLY A 114 13.33 -6.17 1.91
CA GLY A 114 14.76 -6.33 1.65
C GLY A 114 15.06 -6.69 0.19
N ARG A 115 16.35 -6.78 -0.13
CA ARG A 115 16.81 -7.20 -1.46
C ARG A 115 17.01 -8.72 -1.50
N PRO A 116 16.82 -9.35 -2.67
CA PRO A 116 17.18 -10.76 -2.86
C PRO A 116 18.64 -11.01 -2.48
N PRO A 117 18.95 -12.11 -1.78
CA PRO A 117 20.32 -12.48 -1.52
C PRO A 117 21.04 -12.88 -2.82
N GLY A 118 22.30 -12.46 -2.95
CA GLY A 118 23.15 -12.83 -4.07
C GLY A 118 22.69 -12.24 -5.42
N ARG A 119 22.58 -13.09 -6.45
CA ARG A 119 22.25 -12.70 -7.83
C ARG A 119 20.83 -13.06 -8.26
N GLN A 120 19.94 -13.34 -7.31
CA GLN A 120 18.55 -13.70 -7.63
C GLN A 120 17.83 -12.50 -8.28
N ASP A 121 16.99 -12.79 -9.29
CA ASP A 121 16.14 -11.79 -9.93
C ASP A 121 15.13 -11.22 -8.91
N PRO A 122 15.05 -9.89 -8.76
CA PRO A 122 14.02 -9.24 -7.94
C PRO A 122 12.60 -9.68 -8.27
N ALA A 123 12.27 -9.94 -9.53
CA ALA A 123 10.93 -10.40 -9.93
C ALA A 123 10.59 -11.77 -9.33
N ASP A 124 11.56 -12.69 -9.29
CA ASP A 124 11.38 -13.99 -8.65
C ASP A 124 11.30 -13.87 -7.13
N PHE A 125 12.00 -12.88 -6.55
CA PHE A 125 12.01 -12.66 -5.10
C PHE A 125 10.66 -12.21 -4.55
N VAL A 126 10.03 -11.22 -5.19
CA VAL A 126 8.73 -10.69 -4.75
C VAL A 126 7.57 -11.68 -4.91
N LEU A 127 7.77 -12.75 -5.69
CA LEU A 127 6.78 -13.80 -5.90
C LEU A 127 6.94 -14.97 -4.92
N LYS A 128 8.02 -15.01 -4.12
CA LYS A 128 8.24 -16.07 -3.13
C LYS A 128 7.41 -15.84 -1.87
N ASP A 129 7.00 -16.93 -1.26
CA ASP A 129 6.46 -16.92 0.08
C ASP A 129 7.51 -16.50 1.12
N PHE A 130 7.06 -15.82 2.17
CA PHE A 130 7.88 -15.53 3.35
C PHE A 130 8.40 -16.83 3.98
N SER A 131 9.68 -16.80 4.36
CA SER A 131 10.36 -17.86 5.11
C SER A 131 9.77 -18.06 6.51
N ALA A 132 10.10 -19.17 7.16
CA ALA A 132 9.64 -19.44 8.52
C ALA A 132 10.14 -18.40 9.55
N THR A 133 11.29 -17.76 9.29
CA THR A 133 11.82 -16.68 10.13
C THR A 133 11.02 -15.39 9.90
N GLU A 134 10.86 -14.97 8.64
CA GLU A 134 10.10 -13.75 8.29
C GLU A 134 8.65 -13.83 8.77
N ARG A 135 8.03 -15.01 8.69
CA ARG A 135 6.65 -15.23 9.19
C ARG A 135 6.49 -14.95 10.68
N LYS A 136 7.56 -15.03 11.49
CA LYS A 136 7.50 -14.69 12.93
C LYS A 136 7.37 -13.19 13.18
N GLU A 137 7.87 -12.37 12.24
CA GLU A 137 7.85 -10.91 12.31
C GLU A 137 6.74 -10.31 11.44
N LEU A 138 6.16 -11.10 10.55
CA LEU A 138 5.20 -10.65 9.54
C LEU A 138 3.94 -10.03 10.14
N ASP A 139 3.39 -10.61 11.21
CA ASP A 139 2.20 -10.06 11.88
C ASP A 139 2.49 -8.69 12.50
N LEU A 140 3.69 -8.51 13.09
CA LEU A 140 4.13 -7.23 13.61
C LEU A 140 4.34 -6.21 12.49
N LEU A 141 5.04 -6.59 11.42
CA LEU A 141 5.26 -5.74 10.24
C LEU A 141 3.92 -5.28 9.62
N VAL A 142 2.95 -6.17 9.55
CA VAL A 142 1.60 -5.84 9.04
C VAL A 142 0.90 -4.85 9.95
N ALA A 143 0.97 -5.04 11.27
CA ALA A 143 0.40 -4.12 12.24
C ALA A 143 1.09 -2.74 12.20
N GLU A 144 2.42 -2.70 12.12
CA GLU A 144 3.19 -1.46 12.02
C GLU A 144 2.91 -0.71 10.71
N ALA A 145 2.76 -1.41 9.60
CA ALA A 145 2.39 -0.80 8.33
C ALA A 145 0.96 -0.24 8.36
N ALA A 146 0.03 -0.91 9.07
CA ALA A 146 -1.32 -0.40 9.29
C ALA A 146 -1.30 0.83 10.20
N ASP A 147 -0.55 0.81 11.30
CA ASP A 147 -0.33 1.97 12.18
C ASP A 147 0.24 3.15 11.41
N ALA A 148 1.23 2.92 10.54
CA ALA A 148 1.84 3.96 9.72
C ALA A 148 0.83 4.59 8.74
N ALA A 149 -0.10 3.80 8.20
CA ALA A 149 -1.16 4.31 7.35
C ALA A 149 -2.15 5.18 8.16
N GLU A 150 -2.54 4.74 9.36
CA GLU A 150 -3.44 5.51 10.24
C GLU A 150 -2.79 6.80 10.75
N GLU A 151 -1.51 6.76 11.15
CA GLU A 151 -0.74 7.93 11.56
C GLU A 151 -0.70 8.99 10.43
N LEU A 152 -0.46 8.54 9.20
CA LEU A 152 -0.47 9.38 8.01
C LEU A 152 -1.86 9.97 7.72
N LEU A 153 -2.93 9.24 7.99
CA LEU A 153 -4.30 9.74 7.86
C LEU A 153 -4.65 10.77 8.95
N ALA A 154 -4.18 10.55 10.18
CA ALA A 154 -4.47 11.36 11.36
C ALA A 154 -3.69 12.68 11.39
N HIS A 155 -2.39 12.61 11.10
CA HIS A 155 -1.44 13.68 11.38
C HIS A 155 -0.70 14.21 10.15
N GLY A 156 -0.92 13.59 8.98
CA GLY A 156 -0.25 13.96 7.74
C GLY A 156 1.18 13.44 7.67
N LEU A 157 1.82 13.66 6.52
CA LEU A 157 3.08 12.99 6.18
C LEU A 157 4.23 13.33 7.13
N GLU A 158 4.47 14.62 7.41
CA GLU A 158 5.64 15.05 8.16
C GLU A 158 5.65 14.48 9.59
N THR A 159 4.55 14.65 10.32
CA THR A 159 4.40 14.08 11.66
C THR A 159 4.50 12.55 11.63
N ALA A 160 3.82 11.91 10.68
CA ALA A 160 3.86 10.47 10.55
C ALA A 160 5.27 9.93 10.26
N GLN A 161 6.07 10.64 9.46
CA GLN A 161 7.47 10.27 9.21
C GLN A 161 8.30 10.32 10.50
N ASN A 162 8.14 11.37 11.31
CA ASN A 162 8.86 11.51 12.58
C ASN A 162 8.48 10.41 13.60
N VAL A 163 7.27 9.86 13.51
CA VAL A 163 6.80 8.79 14.40
C VAL A 163 7.21 7.40 13.89
N VAL A 164 7.09 7.16 12.58
CA VAL A 164 7.25 5.84 11.97
C VAL A 164 8.72 5.50 11.69
N HIS A 165 9.50 6.43 11.16
CA HIS A 165 10.86 6.13 10.70
C HIS A 165 11.84 5.73 11.82
N PRO A 166 11.74 6.25 13.05
CA PRO A 166 12.61 5.83 14.15
C PRO A 166 12.33 4.42 14.69
N ARG A 167 11.20 3.80 14.37
CA ARG A 167 10.79 2.49 14.92
C ARG A 167 11.53 1.29 14.29
N SER A 168 12.36 1.54 13.27
CA SER A 168 12.91 0.51 12.38
C SER A 168 14.25 0.87 11.76
#